data_AF-A0A5Y6T949-F1
#
_entry.id   AF-A0A5Y6T949-F1
#
_cell.length_a   1.000
_cell.length_b   1.000
_cell.length_c   1.000
_cell.angle_alpha   90.00
_cell.angle_beta   90.00
_cell.angle_gamma   90.00
#
_symmetry.space_group_name_H-M   'P 1'
#
loop_
_entity.id
_entity.type
_entity.pdbx_description
1 polymer ?
#
loop_
_entity_poly.entity_id
_entity_poly.type
_entity_poly.pdbx_seq_one_letter_code
_entity_poly.pdbx_strand_id
1 'polypeptide(L)'
;HNIKPDYVLSLERIPLTSEFFNNDFGEFDKDILFVLKSYVHPHTTKYLQKNNRNFMLVSTYASFINYLKLDDFGYFNMGFSVANMNFLLAIHLKHKNIVLIGQDLAYAKDGLSHTKDYSNLDKHEGHFQRDKNKYTTQAYGDNGKVESSFVWTLFRHNFEQDVANAKKNYYITTYNCTEGGARIEGTIEKPFLWACENLLHKDLNKPFEKLEPLSLNKQNEFLLKAYYKVYQSIKHCRDFSKILSNDFNNIQNIYLNLNKKENDLNLAIRKIDEFKNKLENIKQMQDLYEILQPLRTQFELNLARIYVLNPKTKEDAFNKSILWIKEHLEFMELVYGHIKAQENALIKNILPLEEKLKERKLDKWMERVRR
;
A
#
# COMPACT_ATOMS: atom_id res chain seq x y z
N HIS A 1 9.41 29.37 11.33
CA HIS A 1 9.62 28.98 12.74
C HIS A 1 10.98 28.32 13.04
N ASN A 2 11.83 28.03 12.04
CA ASN A 2 13.15 27.38 12.23
C ASN A 2 13.12 26.10 13.09
N ILE A 3 12.02 25.35 13.00
CA ILE A 3 11.87 24.05 13.65
C ILE A 3 12.42 23.02 12.66
N LYS A 4 13.51 22.35 13.06
CA LYS A 4 14.17 21.33 12.24
C LYS A 4 13.58 19.96 12.56
N PRO A 5 13.01 19.22 11.59
CA PRO A 5 12.50 17.89 11.84
C PRO A 5 13.63 16.87 11.93
N ASP A 6 13.50 15.88 12.82
CA ASP A 6 14.36 14.69 12.80
C ASP A 6 14.02 13.78 11.60
N TYR A 7 12.73 13.67 11.27
CA TYR A 7 12.20 12.82 10.20
C TYR A 7 11.25 13.57 9.28
N VAL A 8 11.33 13.31 7.97
CA VAL A 8 10.37 13.81 6.97
C VAL A 8 9.82 12.63 6.18
N LEU A 9 8.51 12.44 6.20
CA LEU A 9 7.87 11.28 5.59
C LEU A 9 7.19 11.62 4.26
N SER A 10 7.14 10.64 3.35
CA SER A 10 6.35 10.74 2.12
C SER A 10 5.80 9.39 1.70
N LEU A 11 4.53 9.38 1.29
CA LEU A 11 3.87 8.18 0.77
C LEU A 11 3.36 8.31 -0.66
N GLU A 12 3.40 9.52 -1.22
CA GLU A 12 2.65 9.87 -2.41
C GLU A 12 3.34 9.43 -3.71
N ARG A 13 2.50 9.05 -4.68
CA ARG A 13 2.93 8.41 -5.93
C ARG A 13 2.77 9.30 -7.15
N ILE A 14 2.50 10.59 -6.95
CA ILE A 14 2.24 11.53 -8.03
C ILE A 14 3.42 12.49 -8.23
N PRO A 15 3.64 12.99 -9.47
CA PRO A 15 4.69 13.97 -9.73
C PRO A 15 4.52 15.24 -8.88
N LEU A 16 3.29 15.71 -8.71
CA LEU A 16 2.99 16.98 -8.03
C LEU A 16 3.55 17.04 -6.60
N THR A 17 3.43 15.96 -5.85
CA THR A 17 3.95 15.87 -4.47
C THR A 17 5.47 15.65 -4.43
N SER A 18 6.08 15.16 -5.51
CA SER A 18 7.53 15.05 -5.60
C SER A 18 8.21 16.42 -5.68
N GLU A 19 7.53 17.42 -6.24
CA GLU A 19 8.08 18.77 -6.36
C GLU A 19 8.34 19.44 -5.00
N PHE A 20 7.68 18.98 -3.93
CA PHE A 20 8.01 19.39 -2.56
C PHE A 20 9.43 18.99 -2.11
N PHE A 21 10.09 18.10 -2.84
CA PHE A 21 11.49 17.71 -2.61
C PHE A 21 12.45 18.35 -3.60
N ASN A 22 11.96 19.07 -4.61
CA ASN A 22 12.75 19.79 -5.62
C ASN A 22 13.22 21.17 -5.11
N ASN A 23 13.91 21.15 -3.99
CA ASN A 23 14.49 22.31 -3.33
C ASN A 23 15.82 21.91 -2.70
N ASP A 24 16.63 22.89 -2.35
CA ASP A 24 17.88 22.69 -1.61
C ASP A 24 17.88 23.66 -0.42
N PHE A 25 17.86 23.12 0.80
CA PHE A 25 17.90 23.91 2.03
C PHE A 25 19.29 23.88 2.68
N GLY A 26 20.30 23.30 2.01
CA GLY A 26 21.68 23.26 2.47
C GLY A 26 21.84 22.70 3.88
N GLU A 27 22.53 23.45 4.75
CA GLU A 27 22.81 23.03 6.14
C GLU A 27 21.56 22.76 6.99
N PHE A 28 20.41 23.32 6.63
CA PHE A 28 19.16 23.03 7.35
C PHE A 28 18.80 21.55 7.25
N ASP A 29 19.08 20.89 6.12
CA ASP A 29 18.75 19.49 5.87
C ASP A 29 19.71 18.49 6.53
N LYS A 30 20.82 18.98 7.08
CA LYS A 30 21.82 18.14 7.75
C LYS A 30 21.13 17.28 8.83
N ASP A 31 21.46 16.01 8.95
CA ASP A 31 20.89 15.09 9.96
C ASP A 31 19.37 14.83 9.88
N ILE A 32 18.65 15.38 8.89
CA ILE A 32 17.25 15.00 8.62
C ILE A 32 17.24 13.65 7.90
N LEU A 33 16.42 12.70 8.38
CA LEU A 33 16.16 11.45 7.67
C LEU A 33 14.82 11.51 6.95
N PHE A 34 14.86 11.39 5.62
CA PHE A 34 13.66 11.27 4.81
C PHE A 34 13.20 9.80 4.76
N VAL A 35 12.00 9.50 5.25
CA VAL A 35 11.44 8.15 5.33
C VAL A 35 10.32 8.00 4.29
N LEU A 36 10.63 7.31 3.20
CA LEU A 36 9.77 7.28 2.02
C LEU A 36 9.12 5.91 1.85
N LYS A 37 7.86 5.88 1.45
CA LYS A 37 7.23 4.63 1.01
C LYS A 37 7.98 4.09 -0.22
N SER A 38 8.17 2.78 -0.28
CA SER A 38 9.05 2.13 -1.28
C SER A 38 8.61 2.30 -2.73
N TYR A 39 7.38 2.75 -2.96
CA TYR A 39 6.82 3.05 -4.27
C TYR A 39 6.39 4.51 -4.43
N VAL A 40 7.00 5.44 -3.69
CA VAL A 40 6.87 6.88 -3.98
C VAL A 40 7.26 7.18 -5.43
N HIS A 41 6.78 8.31 -5.94
CA HIS A 41 7.12 8.70 -7.31
C HIS A 41 8.65 8.89 -7.49
N PRO A 42 9.28 8.35 -8.55
CA PRO A 42 10.74 8.32 -8.70
C PRO A 42 11.46 9.67 -8.65
N HIS A 43 10.76 10.76 -8.98
CA HIS A 43 11.32 12.10 -8.83
C HIS A 43 11.67 12.45 -7.38
N THR A 44 10.90 11.94 -6.40
CA THR A 44 11.17 12.19 -4.97
C THR A 44 12.57 11.71 -4.60
N THR A 45 12.92 10.45 -4.92
CA THR A 45 14.27 9.93 -4.62
C THR A 45 15.34 10.61 -5.47
N LYS A 46 15.05 10.94 -6.73
CA LYS A 46 15.98 11.65 -7.62
C LYS A 46 16.37 13.03 -7.05
N TYR A 47 15.41 13.80 -6.56
CA TYR A 47 15.66 15.13 -5.98
C TYR A 47 16.43 15.04 -4.66
N LEU A 48 16.09 14.08 -3.79
CA LEU A 48 16.83 13.84 -2.54
C LEU A 48 18.29 13.44 -2.82
N GLN A 49 18.52 12.55 -3.79
CA GLN A 49 19.87 12.14 -4.22
C GLN A 49 20.68 13.31 -4.80
N LYS A 50 20.05 14.14 -5.64
CA LYS A 50 20.70 15.31 -6.26
C LYS A 50 21.34 16.24 -5.21
N ASN A 51 20.69 16.37 -4.05
CA ASN A 51 21.12 17.28 -2.99
C ASN A 51 21.77 16.54 -1.81
N ASN A 52 22.20 15.29 -2.00
CA ASN A 52 22.84 14.45 -0.98
C ASN A 52 22.03 14.32 0.33
N ARG A 53 20.70 14.35 0.26
CA ARG A 53 19.82 14.17 1.42
C ARG A 53 19.73 12.69 1.78
N ASN A 54 19.84 12.38 3.07
CA ASN A 54 19.73 11.02 3.58
C ASN A 54 18.28 10.56 3.54
N PHE A 55 18.01 9.42 2.91
CA PHE A 55 16.68 8.84 2.89
C PHE A 55 16.71 7.32 3.02
N MET A 56 15.61 6.77 3.50
CA MET A 56 15.36 5.33 3.50
C MET A 56 14.02 5.03 2.83
N LEU A 57 13.93 3.84 2.23
CA LEU A 57 12.69 3.30 1.71
C LEU A 57 12.09 2.33 2.73
N VAL A 58 10.82 2.52 3.04
CA VAL A 58 10.03 1.63 3.90
C VAL A 58 8.89 1.03 3.09
N SER A 59 8.57 -0.24 3.33
CA SER A 59 7.52 -0.95 2.60
C SER A 59 6.31 -1.23 3.48
N THR A 60 5.12 -1.21 2.88
CA THR A 60 3.91 -1.73 3.53
C THR A 60 3.84 -3.24 3.35
N TYR A 61 3.00 -3.90 4.16
CA TYR A 61 2.62 -5.28 3.93
C TYR A 61 1.91 -5.40 2.58
N ALA A 62 2.48 -6.18 1.67
CA ALA A 62 1.89 -6.57 0.40
C ALA A 62 2.42 -7.95 0.02
N SER A 63 1.62 -8.77 -0.67
CA SER A 63 1.96 -10.17 -0.90
C SER A 63 3.25 -10.32 -1.70
N PHE A 64 3.45 -9.51 -2.76
CA PHE A 64 4.68 -9.56 -3.54
C PHE A 64 5.88 -9.05 -2.75
N ILE A 65 5.71 -7.97 -1.98
CA ILE A 65 6.75 -7.41 -1.10
C ILE A 65 7.20 -8.45 -0.05
N ASN A 66 6.26 -9.16 0.56
CA ASN A 66 6.53 -10.23 1.54
C ASN A 66 7.18 -11.46 0.87
N TYR A 67 6.86 -11.73 -0.40
CA TYR A 67 7.46 -12.80 -1.18
C TYR A 67 8.97 -12.56 -1.42
N LEU A 68 9.41 -11.30 -1.51
CA LEU A 68 10.81 -10.92 -1.67
C LEU A 68 11.67 -11.24 -0.43
N LYS A 69 11.08 -11.42 0.75
CA LYS A 69 11.78 -11.76 2.00
C LYS A 69 12.88 -10.77 2.37
N LEU A 70 12.55 -9.49 2.28
CA LEU A 70 13.41 -8.37 2.70
C LEU A 70 13.06 -7.93 4.13
N ASP A 71 12.83 -8.91 5.01
CA ASP A 71 12.27 -8.73 6.35
C ASP A 71 13.19 -7.86 7.25
N ASP A 72 14.50 -7.85 6.98
CA ASP A 72 15.50 -7.05 7.71
C ASP A 72 15.32 -5.53 7.51
N PHE A 73 14.64 -5.10 6.45
CA PHE A 73 14.28 -3.68 6.24
C PHE A 73 12.92 -3.31 6.85
N GLY A 74 12.24 -4.30 7.45
CA GLY A 74 10.96 -4.14 8.10
C GLY A 74 9.78 -3.91 7.14
N TYR A 75 8.59 -4.11 7.69
CA TYR A 75 7.33 -3.74 7.06
C TYR A 75 6.53 -2.88 8.01
N PHE A 76 6.01 -1.80 7.47
CA PHE A 76 5.44 -0.72 8.24
C PHE A 76 4.07 -0.38 7.68
N ASN A 77 3.02 -0.49 8.51
CA ASN A 77 1.71 0.00 8.13
C ASN A 77 1.76 1.53 8.02
N MET A 78 1.13 2.11 7.00
CA MET A 78 1.30 3.53 6.68
C MET A 78 0.02 4.35 6.78
N GLY A 79 -1.08 3.74 7.22
CA GLY A 79 -2.40 4.38 7.31
C GLY A 79 -2.88 4.91 5.95
N PHE A 80 -3.78 5.89 5.99
CA PHE A 80 -4.39 6.47 4.78
C PHE A 80 -3.78 7.81 4.35
N SER A 81 -2.93 8.42 5.18
CA SER A 81 -2.28 9.71 4.92
C SER A 81 -0.87 9.75 5.49
N VAL A 82 -0.05 10.70 5.03
CA VAL A 82 1.31 10.88 5.56
C VAL A 82 1.30 11.21 7.05
N ALA A 83 0.26 11.88 7.55
CA ALA A 83 0.11 12.14 8.97
C ALA A 83 -0.17 10.87 9.79
N ASN A 84 -1.01 9.94 9.26
CA ASN A 84 -1.19 8.63 9.89
C ASN A 84 0.13 7.82 9.88
N MET A 85 0.88 7.91 8.78
CA MET A 85 2.21 7.31 8.67
C MET A 85 3.18 7.88 9.74
N ASN A 86 3.21 9.19 9.96
CA ASN A 86 4.01 9.80 11.03
C ASN A 86 3.62 9.27 12.42
N PHE A 87 2.32 9.15 12.68
CA PHE A 87 1.82 8.64 13.96
C PHE A 87 2.23 7.19 14.23
N LEU A 88 2.09 6.32 13.23
CA LEU A 88 2.51 4.94 13.33
C LEU A 88 4.03 4.83 13.53
N LEU A 89 4.84 5.65 12.83
CA LEU A 89 6.28 5.68 13.04
C LEU A 89 6.61 6.04 14.49
N ALA A 90 5.94 7.05 15.06
CA ALA A 90 6.15 7.46 16.44
C ALA A 90 5.82 6.34 17.45
N ILE A 91 4.79 5.52 17.17
CA ILE A 91 4.47 4.32 17.95
C ILE A 91 5.60 3.28 17.87
N HIS A 92 6.13 3.01 16.66
CA HIS A 92 7.21 2.02 16.49
C HIS A 92 8.53 2.46 17.11
N LEU A 93 8.81 3.77 17.13
CA LEU A 93 9.93 4.37 17.85
C LEU A 93 9.71 4.39 19.38
N LYS A 94 8.57 3.89 19.87
CA LYS A 94 8.26 3.74 21.30
C LYS A 94 8.26 5.07 22.08
N HIS A 95 7.85 6.16 21.43
CA HIS A 95 7.66 7.43 22.13
C HIS A 95 6.53 7.30 23.15
N LYS A 96 6.77 7.75 24.39
CA LYS A 96 5.77 7.69 25.48
C LYS A 96 4.63 8.69 25.30
N ASN A 97 4.93 9.83 24.67
CA ASN A 97 3.98 10.89 24.39
C ASN A 97 4.04 11.20 22.88
N ILE A 98 2.89 11.32 22.24
CA ILE A 98 2.76 11.78 20.86
C ILE A 98 1.90 13.04 20.85
N VAL A 99 2.39 14.11 20.24
CA VAL A 99 1.72 15.42 20.18
C VAL A 99 1.38 15.74 18.73
N LEU A 100 0.10 15.89 18.42
CA LEU A 100 -0.38 16.22 17.08
C LEU A 100 -0.53 17.74 16.94
N ILE A 101 0.18 18.32 15.98
CA ILE A 101 0.09 19.75 15.63
C ILE A 101 -0.24 19.90 14.14
N GLY A 102 -1.09 20.88 13.80
CA GLY A 102 -1.50 21.15 12.42
C GLY A 102 -2.30 20.01 11.78
N GLN A 103 -2.90 19.13 12.58
CA GLN A 103 -3.72 18.03 12.10
C GLN A 103 -5.20 18.43 12.16
N ASP A 104 -5.60 19.40 11.31
CA ASP A 104 -6.92 20.02 11.39
C ASP A 104 -8.05 19.04 11.09
N LEU A 105 -7.91 18.22 10.03
CA LEU A 105 -8.95 17.27 9.56
C LEU A 105 -10.33 17.93 9.36
N ALA A 106 -10.34 19.23 9.14
CA ALA A 106 -11.51 20.09 9.02
C ALA A 106 -11.15 21.29 8.13
N TYR A 107 -12.17 21.90 7.54
CA TYR A 107 -11.99 23.16 6.82
C TYR A 107 -11.80 24.32 7.79
N ALA A 108 -11.01 25.31 7.38
CA ALA A 108 -10.96 26.59 8.06
C ALA A 108 -12.32 27.31 7.97
N LYS A 109 -12.53 28.34 8.81
CA LYS A 109 -13.79 29.11 8.84
C LYS A 109 -14.14 29.78 7.51
N ASP A 110 -13.14 30.11 6.70
CA ASP A 110 -13.30 30.66 5.35
C ASP A 110 -13.52 29.58 4.26
N GLY A 111 -13.61 28.30 4.67
CA GLY A 111 -13.80 27.16 3.79
C GLY A 111 -12.53 26.65 3.13
N LEU A 112 -11.35 27.22 3.44
CA LEU A 112 -10.09 26.73 2.89
C LEU A 112 -9.71 25.37 3.50
N SER A 113 -9.11 24.52 2.66
CA SER A 113 -8.62 23.20 3.07
C SER A 113 -7.16 23.20 3.52
N HIS A 114 -6.41 24.24 3.14
CA HIS A 114 -4.99 24.42 3.41
C HIS A 114 -4.73 25.90 3.69
N THR A 115 -3.53 26.22 4.17
CA THR A 115 -3.07 27.60 4.31
C THR A 115 -2.95 28.27 2.94
N LYS A 116 -3.06 29.61 2.91
CA LYS A 116 -3.08 30.40 1.67
C LYS A 116 -1.78 30.33 0.85
N ASP A 117 -0.68 29.95 1.47
CA ASP A 117 0.64 29.78 0.89
C ASP A 117 0.89 28.36 0.33
N TYR A 118 -0.08 27.44 0.46
CA TYR A 118 0.05 26.11 -0.10
C TYR A 118 0.10 26.15 -1.63
N SER A 119 1.19 25.61 -2.21
CA SER A 119 1.50 25.76 -3.64
C SER A 119 0.48 25.14 -4.60
N ASN A 120 -0.37 24.22 -4.13
CA ASN A 120 -1.37 23.53 -4.93
C ASN A 120 -2.80 23.85 -4.48
N LEU A 121 -3.03 25.00 -3.84
CA LEU A 121 -4.33 25.38 -3.30
C LEU A 121 -5.44 25.40 -4.37
N ASP A 122 -5.08 25.78 -5.60
CA ASP A 122 -5.96 25.77 -6.78
C ASP A 122 -6.57 24.38 -7.05
N LYS A 123 -5.83 23.31 -6.74
CA LYS A 123 -6.30 21.92 -6.88
C LYS A 123 -7.38 21.53 -5.87
N HIS A 124 -7.68 22.40 -4.91
CA HIS A 124 -8.69 22.18 -3.88
C HIS A 124 -9.90 23.11 -4.01
N GLU A 125 -10.00 23.89 -5.08
CA GLU A 125 -11.17 24.72 -5.35
C GLU A 125 -12.45 23.86 -5.46
N GLY A 126 -13.55 24.37 -4.89
CA GLY A 126 -14.84 23.69 -4.89
C GLY A 126 -14.96 22.49 -3.93
N HIS A 127 -13.87 22.04 -3.29
CA HIS A 127 -13.91 20.93 -2.34
C HIS A 127 -14.83 21.21 -1.15
N PHE A 128 -14.75 22.41 -0.58
CA PHE A 128 -15.62 22.80 0.52
C PHE A 128 -17.09 22.74 0.12
N GLN A 129 -17.46 23.33 -1.02
CA GLN A 129 -18.85 23.33 -1.51
C GLN A 129 -19.35 21.91 -1.80
N ARG A 130 -18.47 21.04 -2.32
CA ARG A 130 -18.78 19.62 -2.55
C ARG A 130 -19.11 18.90 -1.23
N ASP A 131 -18.36 19.17 -0.17
CA ASP A 131 -18.39 18.39 1.07
C ASP A 131 -19.26 19.01 2.19
N LYS A 132 -19.58 20.31 2.07
CA LYS A 132 -20.35 21.09 3.04
C LYS A 132 -21.65 20.40 3.44
N ASN A 133 -21.91 20.33 4.74
CA ASN A 133 -23.05 19.67 5.38
C ASN A 133 -23.15 18.14 5.15
N LYS A 134 -22.26 17.54 4.36
CA LYS A 134 -22.23 16.08 4.15
C LYS A 134 -21.35 15.39 5.17
N TYR A 135 -20.25 16.05 5.55
CA TYR A 135 -19.28 15.53 6.51
C TYR A 135 -19.01 16.57 7.57
N THR A 136 -19.52 16.33 8.78
CA THR A 136 -19.26 17.18 9.95
C THR A 136 -18.77 16.33 11.10
N THR A 137 -18.03 16.96 12.02
CA THR A 137 -17.52 16.28 13.21
C THR A 137 -17.40 17.25 14.38
N GLN A 138 -17.19 16.70 15.57
CA GLN A 138 -16.96 17.47 16.77
C GLN A 138 -15.68 18.31 16.63
N ALA A 139 -15.78 19.59 16.97
CA ALA A 139 -14.64 20.50 17.04
C ALA A 139 -13.79 20.18 18.27
N TYR A 140 -12.50 20.49 18.20
CA TYR A 140 -11.62 20.51 19.37
C TYR A 140 -12.24 21.34 20.51
N GLY A 141 -12.11 20.87 21.75
CA GLY A 141 -12.51 21.61 22.96
C GLY A 141 -14.01 21.71 23.18
N ASP A 142 -14.80 20.75 22.67
CA ASP A 142 -16.26 20.75 22.75
C ASP A 142 -16.95 21.99 22.13
N ASN A 143 -16.26 22.68 21.22
CA ASN A 143 -16.70 23.94 20.62
C ASN A 143 -17.69 23.76 19.45
N GLY A 144 -18.61 22.80 19.55
CA GLY A 144 -19.60 22.50 18.52
C GLY A 144 -19.06 21.63 17.38
N LYS A 145 -19.50 21.88 16.14
CA LYS A 145 -19.13 21.08 14.97
C LYS A 145 -18.31 21.87 13.95
N VAL A 146 -17.43 21.17 13.26
CA VAL A 146 -16.66 21.67 12.10
C VAL A 146 -16.99 20.88 10.84
N GLU A 147 -16.91 21.56 9.71
CA GLU A 147 -17.03 20.96 8.37
C GLU A 147 -15.75 20.17 8.06
N SER A 148 -15.91 19.01 7.44
CA SER A 148 -14.82 18.11 7.08
C SER A 148 -15.09 17.49 5.71
N SER A 149 -14.33 16.47 5.33
CA SER A 149 -14.51 15.72 4.09
C SER A 149 -14.63 14.23 4.36
N PHE A 150 -15.06 13.46 3.37
CA PHE A 150 -15.04 12.01 3.41
C PHE A 150 -13.64 11.47 3.76
N VAL A 151 -12.62 12.00 3.07
CA VAL A 151 -11.23 11.54 3.19
C VAL A 151 -10.66 11.88 4.57
N TRP A 152 -10.89 13.09 5.08
CA TRP A 152 -10.45 13.46 6.43
C TRP A 152 -11.21 12.71 7.53
N THR A 153 -12.47 12.37 7.28
CA THR A 153 -13.23 11.48 8.17
C THR A 153 -12.59 10.10 8.24
N LEU A 154 -12.12 9.54 7.12
CA LEU A 154 -11.36 8.28 7.12
C LEU A 154 -10.03 8.42 7.87
N PHE A 155 -9.29 9.51 7.64
CA PHE A 155 -8.01 9.75 8.32
C PHE A 155 -8.20 9.88 9.84
N ARG A 156 -9.25 10.59 10.28
CA ARG A 156 -9.61 10.75 11.69
C ARG A 156 -9.93 9.40 12.32
N HIS A 157 -10.83 8.61 11.73
CA HIS A 157 -11.18 7.30 12.30
C HIS A 157 -9.96 6.37 12.39
N ASN A 158 -9.03 6.44 11.43
CA ASN A 158 -7.77 5.70 11.53
C ASN A 158 -6.92 6.18 12.72
N PHE A 159 -6.79 7.50 12.93
CA PHE A 159 -6.13 8.02 14.13
C PHE A 159 -6.79 7.52 15.41
N GLU A 160 -8.11 7.55 15.52
CA GLU A 160 -8.85 7.11 16.71
C GLU A 160 -8.58 5.64 17.04
N GLN A 161 -8.54 4.78 16.01
CA GLN A 161 -8.16 3.37 16.17
C GLN A 161 -6.69 3.23 16.59
N ASP A 162 -5.78 3.93 15.93
CA ASP A 162 -4.35 3.86 16.23
C ASP A 162 -4.03 4.43 17.62
N VAL A 163 -4.72 5.47 18.07
CA VAL A 163 -4.61 6.07 19.42
C VAL A 163 -5.09 5.08 20.48
N ALA A 164 -6.23 4.44 20.25
CA ALA A 164 -6.73 3.39 21.15
C ALA A 164 -5.75 2.21 21.25
N ASN A 165 -5.20 1.78 20.12
CA ASN A 165 -4.17 0.74 20.05
C ASN A 165 -2.87 1.17 20.76
N ALA A 166 -2.40 2.40 20.53
CA ALA A 166 -1.20 2.97 21.13
C ALA A 166 -1.29 3.01 22.66
N LYS A 167 -2.45 3.45 23.17
CA LYS A 167 -2.73 3.48 24.60
C LYS A 167 -2.79 2.08 25.21
N LYS A 168 -3.54 1.15 24.59
CA LYS A 168 -3.78 -0.19 25.14
C LYS A 168 -2.55 -1.09 25.09
N ASN A 169 -1.85 -1.10 23.96
CA ASN A 169 -0.80 -2.10 23.69
C ASN A 169 0.62 -1.57 23.92
N TYR A 170 0.81 -0.25 23.94
CA TYR A 170 2.13 0.37 24.08
C TYR A 170 2.21 1.42 25.20
N TYR A 171 1.12 1.67 25.93
CA TYR A 171 1.06 2.65 27.03
C TYR A 171 1.47 4.07 26.61
N ILE A 172 1.19 4.43 25.35
CA ILE A 172 1.50 5.74 24.79
C ILE A 172 0.33 6.69 25.05
N THR A 173 0.64 7.92 25.46
CA THR A 173 -0.36 9.00 25.58
C THR A 173 -0.31 9.89 24.35
N THR A 174 -1.47 10.14 23.73
CA THR A 174 -1.58 11.02 22.57
C THR A 174 -2.30 12.31 22.92
N TYR A 175 -1.73 13.43 22.51
CA TYR A 175 -2.28 14.77 22.70
C TYR A 175 -2.68 15.34 21.34
N ASN A 176 -3.90 15.86 21.23
CA ASN A 176 -4.30 16.72 20.13
C ASN A 176 -4.02 18.16 20.56
N CYS A 177 -3.19 18.87 19.80
CA CYS A 177 -2.84 20.28 20.05
C CYS A 177 -3.28 21.19 18.90
N THR A 178 -4.22 20.75 18.07
CA THR A 178 -4.73 21.50 16.93
C THR A 178 -6.09 22.13 17.27
N GLU A 179 -6.06 23.28 17.94
CA GLU A 179 -7.24 23.93 18.55
C GLU A 179 -8.33 24.36 17.55
N GLY A 180 -7.95 24.63 16.30
CA GLY A 180 -8.89 25.03 15.23
C GLY A 180 -9.50 23.85 14.46
N GLY A 181 -9.07 22.63 14.77
CA GLY A 181 -9.40 21.43 14.00
C GLY A 181 -10.55 20.60 14.57
N ALA A 182 -10.69 19.41 14.01
CA ALA A 182 -11.55 18.36 14.54
C ALA A 182 -10.99 17.77 15.84
N ARG A 183 -11.90 17.38 16.74
CA ARG A 183 -11.59 16.43 17.80
C ARG A 183 -11.15 15.10 17.19
N ILE A 184 -10.15 14.47 17.79
CA ILE A 184 -9.74 13.10 17.49
C ILE A 184 -9.99 12.29 18.76
N GLU A 185 -10.99 11.41 18.73
CA GLU A 185 -11.40 10.64 19.90
C GLU A 185 -10.25 9.81 20.51
N GLY A 186 -10.23 9.72 21.83
CA GLY A 186 -9.17 9.03 22.59
C GLY A 186 -7.88 9.84 22.81
N THR A 187 -7.71 10.98 22.16
CA THR A 187 -6.60 11.92 22.44
C THR A 187 -6.91 12.83 23.63
N ILE A 188 -5.88 13.41 24.23
CA ILE A 188 -6.03 14.47 25.24
C ILE A 188 -5.88 15.82 24.55
N GLU A 189 -6.92 16.65 24.61
CA GLU A 189 -6.90 18.00 24.06
C GLU A 189 -6.11 18.94 24.99
N LYS A 190 -5.00 19.51 24.49
CA LYS A 190 -4.17 20.50 25.19
C LYS A 190 -3.63 21.54 24.19
N PRO A 191 -3.48 22.81 24.58
CA PRO A 191 -2.74 23.78 23.78
C PRO A 191 -1.31 23.31 23.51
N PHE A 192 -0.74 23.63 22.35
CA PHE A 192 0.64 23.24 22.05
C PHE A 192 1.64 23.85 23.05
N LEU A 193 1.39 25.08 23.52
CA LEU A 193 2.18 25.72 24.57
C LEU A 193 2.27 24.87 25.84
N TRP A 194 1.15 24.26 26.26
CA TRP A 194 1.14 23.37 27.42
C TRP A 194 2.04 22.16 27.19
N ALA A 195 2.04 21.57 26.00
CA ALA A 195 2.91 20.44 25.67
C ALA A 195 4.39 20.85 25.71
N CYS A 196 4.73 22.04 25.21
CA CYS A 196 6.09 22.58 25.32
C CYS A 196 6.55 22.70 26.77
N GLU A 197 5.74 23.33 27.61
CA GLU A 197 6.06 23.60 29.02
C GLU A 197 6.09 22.35 29.89
N ASN A 198 5.26 21.34 29.58
CA ASN A 198 5.07 20.18 30.46
C ASN A 198 5.74 18.90 29.94
N LEU A 199 5.91 18.74 28.63
CA LEU A 199 6.46 17.52 28.03
C LEU A 199 7.85 17.74 27.40
N LEU A 200 8.17 18.95 26.95
CA LEU A 200 9.39 19.27 26.20
C LEU A 200 10.37 20.16 26.98
N HIS A 201 10.19 20.29 28.30
CA HIS A 201 10.99 21.19 29.16
C HIS A 201 12.37 20.64 29.56
N LYS A 202 12.75 19.45 29.07
CA LYS A 202 14.04 18.81 29.40
C LYS A 202 14.78 18.47 28.13
N ASP A 203 16.07 18.79 28.10
CA ASP A 203 16.99 18.20 27.15
C ASP A 203 17.19 16.73 27.50
N LEU A 204 16.76 15.86 26.59
CA LEU A 204 16.92 14.43 26.74
C LEU A 204 18.25 13.99 26.11
N ASN A 205 19.10 13.34 26.90
CA ASN A 205 20.17 12.56 26.34
C ASN A 205 19.54 11.32 25.66
N LYS A 206 19.54 11.27 24.32
CA LYS A 206 18.93 10.20 23.53
C LYS A 206 19.94 9.04 23.41
N PRO A 207 19.81 7.93 24.17
CA PRO A 207 20.81 6.88 24.22
C PRO A 207 20.60 5.85 23.10
N PHE A 208 20.27 6.31 21.89
CA PHE A 208 20.01 5.39 20.78
C PHE A 208 21.33 4.91 20.20
N GLU A 209 21.45 3.59 20.06
CA GLU A 209 22.55 3.00 19.31
C GLU A 209 22.49 3.52 17.87
N LYS A 210 23.63 3.99 17.38
CA LYS A 210 23.73 4.42 15.99
C LYS A 210 23.61 3.18 15.11
N LEU A 211 22.63 3.17 14.22
CA LEU A 211 22.50 2.12 13.22
C LEU A 211 23.60 2.31 12.18
N GLU A 212 24.52 1.35 12.12
CA GLU A 212 25.56 1.35 11.11
C GLU A 212 25.04 0.74 9.80
N PRO A 213 25.51 1.24 8.64
CA PRO A 213 25.17 0.65 7.35
C PRO A 213 25.56 -0.83 7.29
N LEU A 214 24.76 -1.62 6.58
CA LEU A 214 25.08 -3.03 6.31
C LEU A 214 26.46 -3.15 5.66
N SER A 215 27.22 -4.17 6.04
CA SER A 215 28.48 -4.49 5.36
C SER A 215 28.25 -4.76 3.87
N LEU A 216 29.24 -4.48 3.03
CA LEU A 216 29.15 -4.70 1.59
C LEU A 216 28.74 -6.14 1.24
N ASN A 217 29.25 -7.12 1.97
CA ASN A 217 28.89 -8.53 1.78
C ASN A 217 27.41 -8.80 2.08
N LYS A 218 26.86 -8.20 3.14
CA LYS A 218 25.42 -8.30 3.43
C LYS A 218 24.56 -7.59 2.42
N GLN A 219 24.96 -6.41 1.96
CA GLN A 219 24.27 -5.72 0.86
C GLN A 219 24.22 -6.60 -0.40
N ASN A 220 25.36 -7.20 -0.79
CA ASN A 220 25.44 -8.09 -1.94
C ASN A 220 24.58 -9.34 -1.78
N GLU A 221 24.53 -9.93 -0.58
CA GLU A 221 23.65 -11.05 -0.24
C GLU A 221 22.18 -10.69 -0.48
N PHE A 222 21.71 -9.54 0.02
CA PHE A 222 20.32 -9.10 -0.16
C PHE A 222 19.99 -8.79 -1.62
N LEU A 223 20.89 -8.13 -2.36
CA LEU A 223 20.70 -7.87 -3.79
C LEU A 223 20.51 -9.17 -4.56
N LEU A 224 21.33 -10.19 -4.29
CA LEU A 224 21.21 -11.50 -4.94
C LEU A 224 19.93 -12.25 -4.54
N LYS A 225 19.53 -12.20 -3.26
CA LYS A 225 18.26 -12.79 -2.81
C LYS A 225 17.05 -12.14 -3.49
N ALA A 226 17.02 -10.81 -3.55
CA ALA A 226 15.96 -10.08 -4.24
C ALA A 226 15.93 -10.44 -5.73
N TYR A 227 17.09 -10.47 -6.39
CA TYR A 227 17.21 -10.84 -7.80
C TYR A 227 16.70 -12.25 -8.07
N TYR A 228 17.10 -13.22 -7.23
CA TYR A 228 16.61 -14.59 -7.29
C TYR A 228 15.08 -14.65 -7.17
N LYS A 229 14.50 -13.98 -6.16
CA LYS A 229 13.05 -13.96 -5.96
C LYS A 229 12.29 -13.39 -7.14
N VAL A 230 12.71 -12.24 -7.67
CA VAL A 230 12.10 -11.62 -8.85
C VAL A 230 12.21 -12.55 -10.06
N TYR A 231 13.38 -13.15 -10.30
CA TYR A 231 13.57 -14.08 -11.42
C TYR A 231 12.70 -15.33 -11.28
N GLN A 232 12.57 -15.90 -10.08
CA GLN A 232 11.66 -17.02 -9.82
C GLN A 232 10.20 -16.64 -10.11
N SER A 233 9.78 -15.42 -9.79
CA SER A 233 8.42 -14.95 -10.10
C SER A 233 8.19 -14.78 -11.61
N ILE A 234 9.19 -14.27 -12.35
CA ILE A 234 9.14 -14.22 -13.83
C ILE A 234 8.98 -15.64 -14.40
N LYS A 235 9.78 -16.60 -13.93
CA LYS A 235 9.69 -18.01 -14.34
C LYS A 235 8.32 -18.59 -14.00
N HIS A 236 7.82 -18.35 -12.78
CA HIS A 236 6.51 -18.78 -12.34
C HIS A 236 5.41 -18.24 -13.25
N CYS A 237 5.44 -16.95 -13.59
CA CYS A 237 4.48 -16.35 -14.53
C CYS A 237 4.49 -17.08 -15.89
N ARG A 238 5.67 -17.38 -16.44
CA ARG A 238 5.82 -18.08 -17.73
C ARG A 238 5.27 -19.49 -17.70
N ASP A 239 5.66 -20.26 -16.69
CA ASP A 239 5.28 -21.66 -16.56
C ASP A 239 3.78 -21.78 -16.28
N PHE A 240 3.26 -20.96 -15.37
CA PHE A 240 1.84 -20.94 -15.05
C PHE A 240 0.99 -20.41 -16.22
N SER A 241 1.45 -19.42 -16.98
CA SER A 241 0.76 -18.98 -18.21
C SER A 241 0.53 -20.14 -19.19
N LYS A 242 1.52 -21.04 -19.37
CA LYS A 242 1.39 -22.20 -20.26
C LYS A 242 0.34 -23.18 -19.74
N ILE A 243 0.35 -23.44 -18.44
CA ILE A 243 -0.65 -24.29 -17.77
C ILE A 243 -2.05 -23.71 -17.99
N LEU A 244 -2.21 -22.40 -17.76
CA LEU A 244 -3.48 -21.70 -17.95
C LEU A 244 -4.00 -21.78 -19.39
N SER A 245 -3.14 -21.53 -20.38
CA SER A 245 -3.55 -21.63 -21.78
C SER A 245 -3.99 -23.05 -22.15
N ASN A 246 -3.31 -24.07 -21.65
CA ASN A 246 -3.70 -25.47 -21.88
C ASN A 246 -5.05 -25.80 -21.20
N ASP A 247 -5.20 -25.44 -19.92
CA ASP A 247 -6.45 -25.65 -19.19
C ASP A 247 -7.63 -24.91 -19.87
N PHE A 248 -7.41 -23.66 -20.28
CA PHE A 248 -8.40 -22.84 -20.96
C PHE A 248 -8.84 -23.48 -22.27
N ASN A 249 -7.91 -23.84 -23.16
CA ASN A 249 -8.23 -24.47 -24.45
C ASN A 249 -9.00 -25.78 -24.25
N ASN A 250 -8.63 -26.58 -23.24
CA ASN A 250 -9.33 -27.82 -22.93
C ASN A 250 -10.78 -27.58 -22.49
N ILE A 251 -10.99 -26.65 -21.56
CA ILE A 251 -12.34 -26.33 -21.05
C ILE A 251 -13.17 -25.65 -22.14
N GLN A 252 -12.58 -24.73 -22.92
CA GLN A 252 -13.24 -24.05 -24.02
C GLN A 252 -13.69 -25.04 -25.11
N ASN A 253 -12.84 -26.01 -25.47
CA ASN A 253 -13.20 -27.06 -26.41
C ASN A 253 -14.36 -27.93 -25.89
N ILE A 254 -14.38 -28.27 -24.60
CA ILE A 254 -15.52 -28.98 -24.00
C ILE A 254 -16.78 -28.10 -24.11
N TYR A 255 -16.68 -26.83 -23.72
CA TYR A 255 -17.78 -25.87 -23.73
C TYR A 255 -18.40 -25.69 -25.12
N LEU A 256 -17.59 -25.52 -26.16
CA LEU A 256 -18.06 -25.34 -27.55
C LEU A 256 -18.78 -26.59 -28.11
N ASN A 257 -18.48 -27.78 -27.58
CA ASN A 257 -19.07 -29.04 -28.02
C ASN A 257 -20.22 -29.52 -27.12
N LEU A 258 -20.67 -28.71 -26.15
CA LEU A 258 -21.76 -29.07 -25.24
C LEU A 258 -23.07 -29.28 -26.00
N ASN A 259 -23.61 -30.50 -25.96
CA ASN A 259 -24.77 -30.93 -26.74
C ASN A 259 -25.98 -31.36 -25.86
N LYS A 260 -26.20 -30.68 -24.74
CA LYS A 260 -27.22 -31.00 -23.70
C LYS A 260 -27.04 -32.35 -22.98
N LYS A 261 -25.90 -33.04 -23.14
CA LYS A 261 -25.58 -34.26 -22.37
C LYS A 261 -24.96 -33.93 -21.01
N GLU A 262 -25.45 -34.60 -19.97
CA GLU A 262 -25.01 -34.43 -18.58
C GLU A 262 -23.53 -34.80 -18.37
N ASN A 263 -23.03 -35.82 -19.09
CA ASN A 263 -21.63 -36.24 -18.99
C ASN A 263 -20.63 -35.16 -19.43
N ASP A 264 -20.96 -34.39 -20.46
CA ASP A 264 -20.07 -33.34 -20.98
C ASP A 264 -20.04 -32.12 -20.02
N LEU A 265 -21.16 -31.84 -19.36
CA LEU A 265 -21.25 -30.82 -18.31
C LEU A 265 -20.39 -31.18 -17.10
N ASN A 266 -20.52 -32.40 -16.59
CA ASN A 266 -19.75 -32.90 -15.46
C ASN A 266 -18.24 -32.90 -15.75
N LEU A 267 -17.85 -33.18 -16.99
CA LEU A 267 -16.46 -33.08 -17.43
C LEU A 267 -15.93 -31.63 -17.36
N ALA A 268 -16.69 -30.66 -17.87
CA ALA A 268 -16.32 -29.25 -17.82
C ALA A 268 -16.16 -28.76 -16.37
N ILE A 269 -17.12 -29.08 -15.51
CA ILE A 269 -17.10 -28.71 -14.08
C ILE A 269 -15.86 -29.28 -13.40
N ARG A 270 -15.57 -30.57 -13.59
CA ARG A 270 -14.38 -31.21 -13.01
C ARG A 270 -13.09 -30.53 -13.47
N LYS A 271 -12.98 -30.17 -14.75
CA LYS A 271 -11.80 -29.49 -15.31
C LYS A 271 -11.64 -28.07 -14.76
N ILE A 272 -12.75 -27.37 -14.56
CA ILE A 272 -12.77 -26.07 -13.90
C ILE A 272 -12.32 -26.18 -12.43
N ASP A 273 -12.80 -27.18 -11.70
CA ASP A 273 -12.37 -27.41 -10.31
C ASP A 273 -10.87 -27.73 -10.21
N GLU A 274 -10.35 -28.55 -11.12
CA GLU A 274 -8.90 -28.79 -11.25
C GLU A 274 -8.11 -27.49 -11.45
N PHE A 275 -8.62 -26.57 -12.28
CA PHE A 275 -8.02 -25.25 -12.47
C PHE A 275 -8.10 -24.38 -11.21
N LYS A 276 -9.27 -24.28 -10.57
CA LYS A 276 -9.47 -23.49 -9.35
C LYS A 276 -8.52 -23.93 -8.24
N ASN A 277 -8.36 -25.24 -8.04
CA ASN A 277 -7.44 -25.80 -7.05
C ASN A 277 -5.98 -25.35 -7.26
N LYS A 278 -5.54 -25.14 -8.51
CA LYS A 278 -4.21 -24.59 -8.81
C LYS A 278 -4.08 -23.14 -8.35
N LEU A 279 -5.10 -22.32 -8.57
CA LEU A 279 -5.12 -20.91 -8.15
C LEU A 279 -5.24 -20.72 -6.63
N GLU A 280 -5.96 -21.62 -5.95
CA GLU A 280 -6.21 -21.51 -4.52
C GLU A 280 -5.02 -21.95 -3.65
N ASN A 281 -3.98 -22.54 -4.25
CA ASN A 281 -2.78 -22.93 -3.52
C ASN A 281 -1.92 -21.72 -3.14
N ILE A 282 -2.25 -21.10 -2.00
CA ILE A 282 -1.60 -19.86 -1.49
C ILE A 282 -0.08 -20.00 -1.40
N LYS A 283 0.44 -21.17 -1.01
CA LYS A 283 1.89 -21.37 -0.89
C LYS A 283 2.60 -21.30 -2.24
N GLN A 284 1.94 -21.76 -3.30
CA GLN A 284 2.49 -21.70 -4.67
C GLN A 284 2.24 -20.32 -5.31
N MET A 285 1.12 -19.66 -4.99
CA MET A 285 0.70 -18.41 -5.61
C MET A 285 1.14 -17.14 -4.85
N GLN A 286 2.06 -17.23 -3.89
CA GLN A 286 2.38 -16.12 -3.00
C GLN A 286 2.82 -14.85 -3.75
N ASP A 287 3.64 -15.00 -4.79
CA ASP A 287 4.13 -13.91 -5.64
C ASP A 287 3.07 -13.34 -6.59
N LEU A 288 2.01 -14.10 -6.87
CA LEU A 288 0.90 -13.69 -7.73
C LEU A 288 -0.34 -13.26 -6.92
N TYR A 289 -0.34 -13.48 -5.60
CA TYR A 289 -1.53 -13.28 -4.78
C TYR A 289 -2.02 -11.82 -4.80
N GLU A 290 -1.08 -10.87 -4.86
CA GLU A 290 -1.40 -9.43 -4.91
C GLU A 290 -2.24 -9.06 -6.14
N ILE A 291 -1.99 -9.68 -7.29
CA ILE A 291 -2.74 -9.40 -8.52
C ILE A 291 -3.99 -10.29 -8.65
N LEU A 292 -3.98 -11.50 -8.06
CA LEU A 292 -5.05 -12.48 -8.22
C LEU A 292 -6.19 -12.32 -7.19
N GLN A 293 -5.90 -11.85 -5.98
CA GLN A 293 -6.91 -11.76 -4.93
C GLN A 293 -8.09 -10.80 -5.28
N PRO A 294 -7.86 -9.59 -5.81
CA PRO A 294 -8.97 -8.72 -6.22
C PRO A 294 -9.81 -9.33 -7.35
N LEU A 295 -9.16 -9.99 -8.31
CA LEU A 295 -9.83 -10.67 -9.42
C LEU A 295 -10.74 -11.79 -8.90
N ARG A 296 -10.23 -12.62 -8.00
CA ARG A 296 -11.02 -13.69 -7.38
C ARG A 296 -12.22 -13.10 -6.64
N THR A 297 -12.03 -12.01 -5.89
CA THR A 297 -13.13 -11.36 -5.18
C THR A 297 -14.22 -10.88 -6.13
N GLN A 298 -13.85 -10.20 -7.22
CA GLN A 298 -14.80 -9.76 -8.25
C GLN A 298 -15.52 -10.95 -8.91
N PHE A 299 -14.78 -12.01 -9.21
CA PHE A 299 -15.30 -13.23 -9.80
C PHE A 299 -16.33 -13.92 -8.90
N GLU A 300 -16.03 -14.09 -7.62
CA GLU A 300 -16.97 -14.69 -6.65
C GLU A 300 -18.26 -13.86 -6.52
N LEU A 301 -18.16 -12.53 -6.56
CA LEU A 301 -19.33 -11.64 -6.58
C LEU A 301 -20.18 -11.82 -7.84
N ASN A 302 -19.56 -12.07 -9.00
CA ASN A 302 -20.29 -12.38 -10.23
C ASN A 302 -20.95 -13.77 -10.14
N LEU A 303 -20.24 -14.79 -9.64
CA LEU A 303 -20.76 -16.13 -9.45
C LEU A 303 -21.99 -16.15 -8.53
N ALA A 304 -21.97 -15.35 -7.45
CA ALA A 304 -23.08 -15.27 -6.52
C ALA A 304 -24.42 -14.95 -7.24
N ARG A 305 -24.38 -14.11 -8.29
CA ARG A 305 -25.55 -13.78 -9.11
C ARG A 305 -26.08 -15.00 -9.87
N ILE A 306 -25.20 -15.88 -10.34
CA ILE A 306 -25.57 -17.12 -11.02
C ILE A 306 -26.14 -18.12 -10.00
N TYR A 307 -25.51 -18.25 -8.82
CA TYR A 307 -25.94 -19.21 -7.80
C TYR A 307 -27.37 -18.97 -7.31
N VAL A 308 -27.79 -17.70 -7.19
CA VAL A 308 -29.16 -17.35 -6.74
C VAL A 308 -30.25 -17.52 -7.80
N LEU A 309 -29.90 -17.83 -9.05
CA LEU A 309 -30.89 -18.17 -10.08
C LEU A 309 -31.66 -19.44 -9.67
N ASN A 310 -32.98 -19.38 -9.74
CA ASN A 310 -33.88 -20.47 -9.34
C ASN A 310 -34.45 -21.19 -10.58
N PRO A 311 -33.76 -22.20 -11.13
CA PRO A 311 -34.21 -22.89 -12.33
C PRO A 311 -35.54 -23.61 -12.07
N LYS A 312 -36.51 -23.47 -12.99
CA LYS A 312 -37.83 -24.12 -12.89
C LYS A 312 -37.94 -25.37 -13.75
N THR A 313 -37.13 -25.45 -14.79
CA THR A 313 -37.09 -26.57 -15.73
C THR A 313 -35.69 -27.19 -15.79
N LYS A 314 -35.58 -28.38 -16.40
CA LYS A 314 -34.28 -29.00 -16.71
C LYS A 314 -33.46 -28.14 -17.68
N GLU A 315 -34.12 -27.42 -18.59
CA GLU A 315 -33.47 -26.50 -19.51
C GLU A 315 -32.92 -25.27 -18.78
N ASP A 316 -33.64 -24.72 -17.81
CA ASP A 316 -33.14 -23.63 -16.97
C ASP A 316 -31.91 -24.06 -16.16
N ALA A 317 -31.93 -25.29 -15.61
CA ALA A 317 -30.80 -25.83 -14.86
C ALA A 317 -29.58 -26.04 -15.76
N PHE A 318 -29.80 -26.52 -16.99
CA PHE A 318 -28.75 -26.63 -18.00
C PHE A 318 -28.17 -25.25 -18.35
N ASN A 319 -29.03 -24.29 -18.69
CA ASN A 319 -28.61 -22.92 -19.03
C ASN A 319 -27.87 -22.24 -17.86
N LYS A 320 -28.34 -22.39 -16.62
CA LYS A 320 -27.61 -21.91 -15.43
C LYS A 320 -26.20 -22.48 -15.36
N SER A 321 -26.02 -23.75 -15.69
CA SER A 321 -24.71 -24.41 -15.71
C SER A 321 -23.83 -23.90 -16.85
N ILE A 322 -24.41 -23.60 -18.03
CA ILE A 322 -23.71 -22.93 -19.14
C ILE A 322 -23.21 -21.54 -18.73
N LEU A 323 -24.05 -20.74 -18.07
CA LEU A 323 -23.65 -19.43 -17.55
C LEU A 323 -22.49 -19.57 -16.56
N TRP A 324 -22.56 -20.56 -15.66
CA TRP A 324 -21.51 -20.83 -14.69
C TRP A 324 -20.18 -21.18 -15.38
N ILE A 325 -20.19 -22.08 -16.38
CA ILE A 325 -18.99 -22.44 -17.15
C ILE A 325 -18.42 -21.21 -17.89
N LYS A 326 -19.28 -20.42 -18.52
CA LYS A 326 -18.88 -19.21 -19.25
C LYS A 326 -18.18 -18.20 -18.34
N GLU A 327 -18.72 -17.93 -17.15
CA GLU A 327 -18.10 -17.02 -16.18
C GLU A 327 -16.70 -17.50 -15.76
N HIS A 328 -16.49 -18.82 -15.62
CA HIS A 328 -15.16 -19.37 -15.32
C HIS A 328 -14.19 -19.19 -16.49
N LEU A 329 -14.63 -19.37 -17.74
CA LEU A 329 -13.80 -19.12 -18.92
C LEU A 329 -13.36 -17.66 -19.00
N GLU A 330 -14.27 -16.70 -18.78
CA GLU A 330 -13.96 -15.27 -18.74
C GLU A 330 -12.97 -14.95 -17.60
N PHE A 331 -13.14 -15.56 -16.42
CA PHE A 331 -12.20 -15.44 -15.32
C PHE A 331 -10.80 -15.98 -15.66
N MET A 332 -10.71 -17.13 -16.34
CA MET A 332 -9.43 -17.69 -16.79
C MET A 332 -8.68 -16.74 -17.73
N GLU A 333 -9.38 -16.09 -18.66
CA GLU A 333 -8.78 -15.09 -19.55
C GLU A 333 -8.24 -13.88 -18.77
N LEU A 334 -9.02 -13.37 -17.80
CA LEU A 334 -8.59 -12.27 -16.94
C LEU A 334 -7.35 -12.64 -16.12
N VAL A 335 -7.33 -13.84 -15.52
CA VAL A 335 -6.19 -14.38 -14.77
C VAL A 335 -4.95 -14.44 -15.67
N TYR A 336 -5.07 -14.99 -16.88
CA TYR A 336 -3.98 -15.06 -17.84
C TYR A 336 -3.45 -13.66 -18.20
N GLY A 337 -4.34 -12.71 -18.48
CA GLY A 337 -3.97 -11.33 -18.81
C GLY A 337 -3.18 -10.65 -17.68
N HIS A 338 -3.57 -10.84 -16.42
CA HIS A 338 -2.88 -10.26 -15.27
C HIS A 338 -1.51 -10.90 -15.03
N ILE A 339 -1.38 -12.21 -15.20
CA ILE A 339 -0.09 -12.89 -15.09
C ILE A 339 0.87 -12.39 -16.17
N LYS A 340 0.38 -12.15 -17.39
CA LYS A 340 1.18 -11.56 -18.46
C LYS A 340 1.58 -10.11 -18.17
N ALA A 341 0.68 -9.31 -17.62
CA ALA A 341 1.00 -7.96 -17.18
C ALA A 341 2.10 -7.96 -16.10
N GLN A 342 2.00 -8.87 -15.12
CA GLN A 342 3.01 -9.05 -14.07
C GLN A 342 4.35 -9.49 -14.65
N GLU A 343 4.38 -10.49 -15.53
CA GLU A 343 5.60 -10.95 -16.21
C GLU A 343 6.33 -9.77 -16.88
N ASN A 344 5.59 -9.00 -17.67
CA ASN A 344 6.12 -7.84 -18.40
C ASN A 344 6.62 -6.75 -17.45
N ALA A 345 5.87 -6.47 -16.38
CA ALA A 345 6.27 -5.49 -15.37
C ALA A 345 7.57 -5.91 -14.67
N LEU A 346 7.71 -7.18 -14.29
CA LEU A 346 8.92 -7.69 -13.65
C LEU A 346 10.13 -7.66 -14.59
N ILE A 347 9.98 -8.09 -15.84
CA ILE A 347 11.06 -8.05 -16.85
C ILE A 347 11.52 -6.61 -17.10
N LYS A 348 10.59 -5.67 -17.22
CA LYS A 348 10.91 -4.26 -17.45
C LYS A 348 11.65 -3.63 -16.26
N ASN A 349 11.23 -3.95 -15.04
CA ASN A 349 11.71 -3.26 -13.84
C ASN A 349 12.85 -3.97 -13.10
N ILE A 350 13.29 -5.16 -13.54
CA ILE A 350 14.46 -5.84 -12.95
C ILE A 350 15.80 -5.20 -13.38
N LEU A 351 15.83 -4.43 -14.48
CA LEU A 351 17.06 -3.92 -15.08
C LEU A 351 17.96 -3.13 -14.13
N PRO A 352 17.46 -2.19 -13.29
CA PRO A 352 18.32 -1.46 -12.36
C PRO A 352 19.01 -2.37 -11.33
N LEU A 353 18.33 -3.44 -10.92
CA LEU A 353 18.91 -4.44 -10.02
C LEU A 353 20.01 -5.24 -10.72
N GLU A 354 19.82 -5.59 -11.99
CA GLU A 354 20.85 -6.25 -12.79
C GLU A 354 22.08 -5.38 -13.00
N GLU A 355 21.89 -4.11 -13.33
CA GLU A 355 22.97 -3.13 -13.45
C GLU A 355 23.75 -3.01 -12.15
N LYS A 356 23.04 -2.89 -11.01
CA LYS A 356 23.69 -2.83 -9.70
C LYS A 356 24.50 -4.09 -9.38
N LEU A 357 24.00 -5.28 -9.72
CA LEU A 357 24.74 -6.53 -9.50
C LEU A 357 26.01 -6.62 -10.36
N LYS A 358 25.96 -6.14 -11.62
CA LYS A 358 27.13 -6.04 -12.51
C LYS A 358 28.17 -5.05 -11.98
N GLU A 359 27.74 -3.88 -11.51
CA GLU A 359 28.63 -2.90 -10.86
C GLU A 359 29.35 -3.51 -9.65
N ARG A 360 28.68 -4.42 -8.92
CA ARG A 360 29.25 -5.16 -7.79
C ARG A 360 30.09 -6.38 -8.20
N LYS A 361 30.25 -6.64 -9.51
CA LYS A 361 30.98 -7.79 -10.08
C LYS A 361 30.40 -9.15 -9.67
N LEU A 362 29.07 -9.27 -9.62
CA LEU A 362 28.34 -10.46 -9.19
C LEU A 362 27.77 -11.30 -10.35
N ASP A 363 28.26 -11.09 -11.57
CA ASP A 363 27.77 -11.71 -12.82
C ASP A 363 27.68 -13.23 -12.75
N LYS A 364 28.71 -13.88 -12.19
CA LYS A 364 28.75 -15.34 -11.99
C LYS A 364 27.53 -15.85 -11.21
N TRP A 365 27.07 -15.08 -10.22
CA TRP A 365 25.91 -15.44 -9.41
C TRP A 365 24.59 -15.17 -10.13
N MET A 366 24.54 -14.09 -10.93
CA MET A 366 23.38 -13.82 -11.79
C MET A 366 23.16 -14.95 -12.81
N GLU A 367 24.22 -15.41 -13.47
CA GLU A 367 24.14 -16.54 -14.40
C GLU A 367 23.66 -17.82 -13.71
N ARG A 368 24.12 -18.07 -12.48
CA ARG A 368 23.67 -19.23 -11.69
C ARG A 368 22.18 -19.15 -11.32
N VAL A 369 21.65 -17.95 -11.07
CA VAL A 369 20.23 -17.74 -10.77
C VAL A 369 19.35 -17.94 -12.02
N ARG A 370 19.87 -17.62 -13.20
CA ARG A 370 19.16 -17.72 -14.48
C ARG A 370 19.07 -19.15 -15.03
N ARG A 371 19.96 -20.05 -14.59
CA ARG A 371 19.90 -21.49 -14.88
C ARG A 371 18.88 -22.15 -13.96
#